data_AF-A0A3R9TZH0-F1
#
_entry.id   AF-A0A3R9TZH0-F1
#
_cell.length_a   1.000
_cell.length_b   1.000
_cell.length_c   1.000
_cell.angle_alpha   90.00
_cell.angle_beta   90.00
_cell.angle_gamma   90.00
#
_symmetry.space_group_name_H-M   'P 1'
#
loop_
_entity.id
_entity.type
_entity.pdbx_description
1 polymer ?
#
loop_
_entity_poly.entity_id
_entity_poly.type
_entity_poly.pdbx_seq_one_letter_code
_entity_poly.pdbx_strand_id
1 'polypeptide(L)'
;MLPDFDDKVVFFGLQGFIKHFLIDTWNEGFFKQPKQKVVAAYKRRMDSSLGEGAVPVDHIEALHDLGYLPLRIKALPEGSRVNMRVPVLTVINTDSRFFWLTNYIETVLSAELWKSCTTATIAYEYKRLLTQYAIKTGAPLDFVPVQGHDFSSRGMSGIYDAAQ
;
A
#
# COMPACT_ATOMS: atom_id res chain seq x y z
N MET A 1 -9.36 22.08 -5.19
CA MET A 1 -9.64 21.61 -3.82
C MET A 1 -10.72 22.49 -3.21
N LEU A 2 -11.47 21.99 -2.22
CA LEU A 2 -12.42 22.81 -1.49
C LEU A 2 -11.68 24.00 -0.83
N PRO A 3 -12.24 25.22 -0.83
CA PRO A 3 -11.58 26.40 -0.26
C PRO A 3 -11.19 26.27 1.21
N ASP A 4 -11.83 25.36 1.95
CA ASP A 4 -11.64 25.10 3.37
C ASP A 4 -11.01 23.72 3.67
N PHE A 5 -10.32 23.14 2.69
CA PHE A 5 -9.48 21.97 2.92
C PHE A 5 -8.36 22.31 3.91
N ASP A 6 -8.11 21.43 4.90
CA ASP A 6 -7.19 21.68 6.01
C ASP A 6 -5.78 21.10 5.78
N ASP A 7 -5.45 20.71 4.55
CA ASP A 7 -4.16 20.12 4.16
C ASP A 7 -3.77 18.88 4.97
N LYS A 8 -4.76 18.03 5.32
CA LYS A 8 -4.54 16.74 5.97
C LYS A 8 -4.93 15.57 5.10
N VAL A 9 -4.13 14.51 5.21
CA VAL A 9 -4.39 13.21 4.60
C VAL A 9 -5.01 12.25 5.62
N VAL A 10 -5.90 11.37 5.16
CA VAL A 10 -6.33 10.19 5.92
C VAL A 10 -5.38 9.04 5.59
N PHE A 11 -4.66 8.54 6.59
CA PHE A 11 -3.80 7.36 6.41
C PHE A 11 -4.66 6.08 6.37
N PHE A 12 -4.63 5.32 5.28
CA PHE A 12 -5.42 4.10 5.10
C PHE A 12 -4.80 3.15 4.07
N GLY A 13 -4.99 1.83 4.24
CA GLY A 13 -4.64 0.80 3.26
C GLY A 13 -3.47 -0.13 3.64
N LEU A 14 -2.73 0.16 4.71
CA LEU A 14 -1.53 -0.59 5.11
C LEU A 14 -1.83 -2.04 5.51
N GLN A 15 -2.91 -2.30 6.24
CA GLN A 15 -3.31 -3.65 6.65
C GLN A 15 -3.63 -4.53 5.44
N GLY A 16 -4.32 -3.96 4.45
CA GLY A 16 -4.60 -4.63 3.17
C GLY A 16 -3.31 -4.99 2.45
N PHE A 17 -2.40 -4.02 2.30
CA PHE A 17 -1.09 -4.21 1.70
C PHE A 17 -0.26 -5.29 2.41
N ILE A 18 -0.18 -5.27 3.75
CA ILE A 18 0.60 -6.25 4.52
C ILE A 18 0.06 -7.66 4.29
N LYS A 19 -1.25 -7.86 4.40
CA LYS A 19 -1.87 -9.19 4.24
C LYS A 19 -1.71 -9.68 2.80
N HIS A 20 -2.15 -8.89 1.83
CA HIS A 20 -2.20 -9.32 0.45
C HIS A 20 -0.81 -9.45 -0.18
N PHE A 21 0.03 -8.42 -0.05
CA PHE A 21 1.32 -8.39 -0.73
C PHE A 21 2.41 -9.04 0.11
N LEU A 22 2.70 -8.50 1.31
CA LEU A 22 3.86 -8.95 2.10
C LEU A 22 3.71 -10.37 2.67
N ILE A 23 2.48 -10.85 2.87
CA ILE A 23 2.22 -12.19 3.40
C ILE A 23 1.78 -13.11 2.26
N ASP A 24 0.61 -12.90 1.65
CA ASP A 24 0.03 -13.88 0.73
C ASP A 24 0.86 -14.00 -0.56
N THR A 25 1.13 -12.89 -1.24
CA THR A 25 1.87 -12.88 -2.52
C THR A 25 3.27 -13.45 -2.37
N TRP A 26 4.01 -13.07 -1.31
CA TRP A 26 5.36 -13.62 -1.06
C TRP A 26 5.33 -15.09 -0.64
N ASN A 27 4.36 -15.51 0.16
CA ASN A 27 4.25 -16.93 0.50
C ASN A 27 3.93 -17.77 -0.72
N GLU A 28 2.93 -17.38 -1.51
CA GLU A 28 2.46 -18.15 -2.66
C GLU A 28 3.45 -18.12 -3.82
N GLY A 29 4.05 -16.96 -4.12
CA GLY A 29 4.94 -16.76 -5.25
C GLY A 29 6.41 -17.07 -4.98
N PHE A 30 6.84 -17.07 -3.71
CA PHE A 30 8.25 -17.18 -3.36
C PHE A 30 8.53 -18.28 -2.32
N PHE A 31 8.11 -18.10 -1.05
CA PHE A 31 8.55 -18.98 0.05
C PHE A 31 7.99 -20.41 -0.04
N LYS A 32 6.75 -20.61 -0.50
CA LYS A 32 6.14 -21.93 -0.67
C LYS A 32 6.44 -22.58 -2.03
N GLN A 33 7.18 -21.89 -2.90
CA GLN A 33 7.62 -22.45 -4.17
C GLN A 33 8.97 -23.15 -4.02
N PRO A 34 9.29 -24.15 -4.87
CA PRO A 34 10.62 -24.74 -4.91
C PRO A 34 11.70 -23.68 -5.13
N LYS A 35 12.73 -23.64 -4.26
CA LYS A 35 13.82 -22.64 -4.29
C LYS A 35 14.44 -22.50 -5.69
N GLN A 36 14.78 -23.64 -6.31
CA GLN A 36 15.42 -23.66 -7.63
C GLN A 36 14.56 -23.00 -8.70
N LYS A 37 13.22 -23.16 -8.62
CA LYS A 37 12.28 -22.55 -9.57
C LYS A 37 12.29 -21.03 -9.46
N VAL A 38 12.20 -20.48 -8.24
CA VAL A 38 12.12 -19.03 -8.02
C VAL A 38 13.46 -18.35 -8.32
N VAL A 39 14.57 -18.97 -7.92
CA VAL A 39 15.93 -18.47 -8.19
C VAL A 39 16.22 -18.47 -9.69
N ALA A 40 15.89 -19.55 -10.41
CA ALA A 40 16.06 -19.61 -11.86
C ALA A 40 15.19 -18.57 -12.59
N ALA A 41 13.96 -18.34 -12.12
CA ALA A 41 13.08 -17.33 -12.68
C ALA A 41 13.63 -15.91 -12.48
N TYR A 42 14.16 -15.62 -11.28
CA TYR A 42 14.82 -14.36 -10.97
C TYR A 42 16.07 -14.15 -11.82
N LYS A 43 16.99 -15.14 -11.85
CA LYS A 43 18.22 -15.11 -12.64
C LYS A 43 17.92 -14.80 -14.11
N ARG A 44 17.00 -15.55 -14.71
CA ARG A 44 16.60 -15.35 -16.11
C ARG A 44 16.12 -13.93 -16.35
N ARG A 45 15.30 -13.36 -15.45
CA ARG A 45 14.80 -11.98 -15.58
C ARG A 45 15.94 -10.97 -15.51
N MET A 46 16.84 -11.11 -14.54
CA MET A 46 17.97 -10.19 -14.39
C MET A 46 18.93 -10.28 -15.58
N ASP A 47 19.32 -11.48 -15.98
CA ASP A 47 20.21 -11.70 -17.13
C ASP A 47 19.62 -11.09 -18.42
N SER A 48 18.32 -11.27 -18.64
CA SER A 48 17.64 -10.74 -19.84
C SER A 48 17.47 -9.22 -19.84
N SER A 49 17.48 -8.59 -18.66
CA SER A 49 17.23 -7.15 -18.52
C SER A 49 18.51 -6.33 -18.32
N LEU A 50 19.51 -6.89 -17.65
CA LEU A 50 20.70 -6.18 -17.18
C LEU A 50 22.01 -6.81 -17.67
N GLY A 51 21.93 -7.92 -18.42
CA GLY A 51 23.10 -8.66 -18.91
C GLY A 51 23.42 -9.88 -18.04
N GLU A 52 23.98 -10.91 -18.68
CA GLU A 52 24.29 -12.19 -18.04
C GLU A 52 25.25 -12.00 -16.86
N GLY A 53 24.83 -12.45 -15.67
CA GLY A 53 25.65 -12.41 -14.47
C GLY A 53 25.82 -11.02 -13.85
N ALA A 54 25.13 -9.99 -14.36
CA ALA A 54 25.22 -8.62 -13.83
C ALA A 54 24.66 -8.51 -12.41
N VAL A 55 23.72 -9.37 -12.04
CA VAL A 55 23.10 -9.40 -10.71
C VAL A 55 23.26 -10.81 -10.12
N PRO A 56 23.94 -10.97 -8.97
CA PRO A 56 24.07 -12.27 -8.31
C PRO A 56 22.72 -12.75 -7.77
N VAL A 57 22.60 -14.04 -7.45
CA VAL A 57 21.35 -14.62 -6.92
C VAL A 57 21.42 -14.97 -5.44
N ASP A 58 22.61 -14.93 -4.84
CA ASP A 58 22.89 -15.40 -3.48
C ASP A 58 22.00 -14.72 -2.43
N HIS A 59 21.66 -13.44 -2.61
CA HIS A 59 20.78 -12.71 -1.69
C HIS A 59 19.32 -13.17 -1.78
N ILE A 60 18.87 -13.61 -2.95
CA ILE A 60 17.54 -14.21 -3.15
C ILE A 60 17.50 -15.61 -2.55
N GLU A 61 18.55 -16.40 -2.75
CA GLU A 61 18.69 -17.72 -2.16
C GLU A 61 18.67 -17.65 -0.63
N ALA A 62 19.46 -16.74 -0.05
CA ALA A 62 19.51 -16.52 1.39
C ALA A 62 18.16 -16.06 1.96
N LEU A 63 17.39 -15.25 1.21
CA LEU A 63 16.06 -14.82 1.64
C LEU A 63 15.07 -15.99 1.63
N HIS A 64 15.13 -16.84 0.60
CA HIS A 64 14.29 -18.03 0.52
C HIS A 64 14.57 -18.98 1.69
N ASP A 65 15.86 -19.23 1.99
CA ASP A 65 16.27 -20.05 3.13
C ASP A 65 15.83 -19.47 4.48
N LEU A 66 15.73 -18.14 4.60
CA LEU A 66 15.22 -17.49 5.81
C LEU A 66 13.71 -17.73 6.01
N GLY A 67 12.93 -17.82 4.92
CA GLY A 67 11.52 -18.22 4.95
C GLY A 67 10.51 -17.13 5.33
N TYR A 68 10.94 -15.88 5.53
CA TYR A 68 10.07 -14.73 5.78
C TYR A 68 10.75 -13.43 5.36
N LEU A 69 9.99 -12.32 5.32
CA LEU A 69 10.52 -10.98 5.09
C LEU A 69 11.00 -10.36 6.42
N PRO A 70 12.32 -10.17 6.64
CA PRO A 70 12.85 -9.58 7.87
C PRO A 70 12.68 -8.06 7.86
N LEU A 71 11.43 -7.61 7.95
CA LEU A 71 11.03 -6.21 7.95
C LEU A 71 10.28 -5.86 9.23
N ARG A 72 10.50 -4.65 9.74
CA ARG A 72 9.71 -4.04 10.80
C ARG A 72 9.08 -2.77 10.26
N ILE A 73 7.74 -2.75 10.31
CA ILE A 73 6.93 -1.59 9.93
C ILE A 73 6.36 -0.97 11.21
N LYS A 74 6.52 0.34 11.35
CA LYS A 74 5.79 1.14 12.35
C LYS A 74 4.92 2.12 11.59
N ALA A 75 3.67 2.28 12.00
CA ALA A 75 2.74 3.19 11.35
C ALA A 75 1.81 3.85 12.36
N LEU A 76 1.27 5.01 11.98
CA LEU A 76 0.12 5.60 12.66
C LEU A 76 -1.10 4.68 12.50
N PRO A 77 -2.11 4.77 13.40
CA PRO A 77 -3.36 4.03 13.21
C PRO A 77 -4.04 4.40 11.89
N GLU A 78 -4.54 3.42 11.14
CA GLU A 78 -5.36 3.71 9.97
C GLU A 78 -6.64 4.47 10.35
N GLY A 79 -7.07 5.36 9.46
CA GLY A 79 -8.12 6.36 9.71
C GLY A 79 -7.61 7.65 10.37
N SER A 80 -6.34 7.73 10.76
CA SER A 80 -5.75 8.96 11.32
C SER A 80 -5.75 10.09 10.30
N ARG A 81 -6.08 11.30 10.77
CA ARG A 81 -5.90 12.56 10.04
C ARG A 81 -4.50 13.10 10.32
N VAL A 82 -3.67 13.17 9.30
CA VAL A 82 -2.23 13.45 9.42
C VAL A 82 -1.88 14.69 8.60
N ASN A 83 -1.08 15.58 9.17
CA ASN A 83 -0.58 16.75 8.46
C ASN A 83 0.35 16.32 7.32
N MET A 84 0.33 17.03 6.19
CA MET A 84 1.31 16.82 5.14
C MET A 84 2.74 16.96 5.67
N ARG A 85 3.67 16.18 5.10
CA ARG A 85 5.09 16.10 5.48
C ARG A 85 5.35 15.42 6.84
N VAL A 86 4.33 14.87 7.49
CA VAL A 86 4.51 13.96 8.64
C VAL A 86 4.55 12.51 8.13
N PRO A 87 5.57 11.71 8.49
CA PRO A 87 5.63 10.32 8.07
C PRO A 87 4.49 9.52 8.72
N VAL A 88 3.67 8.87 7.89
CA VAL A 88 2.58 7.98 8.35
C VAL A 88 3.08 6.59 8.71
N LEU A 89 4.23 6.18 8.16
CA LEU A 89 4.88 4.91 8.44
C LEU A 89 6.40 4.99 8.26
N THR A 90 7.10 4.01 8.83
CA THR A 90 8.53 3.76 8.64
C THR A 90 8.75 2.26 8.44
N VAL A 91 9.69 1.89 7.57
CA VAL A 91 10.10 0.51 7.32
C VAL A 91 11.60 0.37 7.57
N ILE A 92 12.01 -0.65 8.30
CA ILE A 92 13.42 -1.04 8.46
C ILE A 92 13.58 -2.55 8.26
N ASN A 93 14.74 -3.00 7.79
CA ASN A 93 15.11 -4.40 7.86
C ASN A 93 15.52 -4.78 9.29
N THR A 94 15.22 -6.01 9.70
CA THR A 94 15.56 -6.56 11.03
C THR A 94 16.78 -7.47 11.01
N ASP A 95 17.32 -7.75 9.82
CA ASP A 95 18.53 -8.55 9.59
C ASP A 95 19.41 -7.83 8.56
N SER A 96 20.68 -7.61 8.91
CA SER A 96 21.63 -6.81 8.12
C SER A 96 21.97 -7.44 6.77
N ARG A 97 21.79 -8.76 6.60
CA ARG A 97 22.01 -9.45 5.31
C ARG A 97 21.00 -8.99 4.24
N PHE A 98 19.84 -8.48 4.67
CA PHE A 98 18.73 -8.08 3.82
C PHE A 98 18.50 -6.56 3.82
N PHE A 99 19.59 -5.78 3.91
CA PHE A 99 19.54 -4.31 3.86
C PHE A 99 18.83 -3.77 2.60
N TRP A 100 18.92 -4.50 1.48
CA TRP A 100 18.31 -4.15 0.21
C TRP A 100 16.77 -4.24 0.22
N LEU A 101 16.20 -5.03 1.13
CA LEU A 101 14.77 -5.36 1.11
C LEU A 101 13.89 -4.15 1.46
N THR A 102 14.39 -3.23 2.29
CA THR A 102 13.65 -2.02 2.71
C THR A 102 13.24 -1.18 1.50
N ASN A 103 14.17 -0.91 0.57
CA ASN A 103 13.87 -0.17 -0.65
C ASN A 103 13.28 -1.05 -1.76
N TYR A 104 13.56 -2.36 -1.74
CA TYR A 104 13.00 -3.28 -2.74
C TYR A 104 11.47 -3.28 -2.77
N ILE A 105 10.83 -3.14 -1.60
CA ILE A 105 9.36 -3.07 -1.50
C ILE A 105 8.79 -1.66 -1.67
N GLU A 106 9.62 -0.63 -1.83
CA GLU A 106 9.21 0.77 -1.84
C GLU A 106 8.20 1.08 -2.95
N THR A 107 8.47 0.59 -4.16
CA THR A 107 7.63 0.87 -5.33
C THR A 107 6.22 0.36 -5.15
N VAL A 108 6.06 -0.89 -4.70
CA VAL A 108 4.74 -1.51 -4.53
C VAL A 108 4.03 -1.00 -3.28
N LEU A 109 4.75 -0.77 -2.17
CA LEU A 109 4.21 -0.10 -0.99
C LEU A 109 3.64 1.27 -1.36
N SER A 110 4.39 2.05 -2.14
CA SER A 110 3.96 3.38 -2.57
C SER A 110 2.75 3.29 -3.49
N ALA A 111 2.77 2.41 -4.49
CA ALA A 111 1.71 2.21 -5.48
C ALA A 111 0.37 1.79 -4.85
N GLU A 112 0.40 0.96 -3.80
CA GLU A 112 -0.80 0.50 -3.11
C GLU A 112 -1.34 1.53 -2.09
N LEU A 113 -0.48 2.33 -1.46
CA LEU A 113 -0.91 3.23 -0.38
C LEU A 113 -1.35 4.61 -0.83
N TRP A 114 -0.71 5.20 -1.85
CA TRP A 114 -0.99 6.59 -2.23
C TRP A 114 -2.47 6.79 -2.57
N LYS A 115 -3.04 5.82 -3.29
CA LYS A 115 -4.40 5.90 -3.81
C LYS A 115 -5.42 5.70 -2.70
N SER A 116 -5.29 4.66 -1.87
CA SER A 116 -6.19 4.45 -0.74
C SER A 116 -6.20 5.62 0.25
N CYS A 117 -5.03 6.22 0.51
CA CYS A 117 -4.95 7.45 1.31
C CYS A 117 -5.69 8.62 0.62
N THR A 118 -5.55 8.76 -0.70
CA THR A 118 -6.21 9.81 -1.48
C THR A 118 -7.72 9.61 -1.50
N THR A 119 -8.22 8.41 -1.81
CA THR A 119 -9.64 8.04 -1.80
C THR A 119 -10.25 8.28 -0.42
N ALA A 120 -9.61 7.82 0.65
CA ALA A 120 -10.08 8.02 2.01
C ALA A 120 -10.13 9.51 2.41
N THR A 121 -9.16 10.29 1.95
CA THR A 121 -9.13 11.76 2.17
C THR A 121 -10.28 12.44 1.44
N ILE A 122 -10.53 12.10 0.18
CA ILE A 122 -11.65 12.66 -0.61
C ILE A 122 -12.99 12.28 0.03
N ALA A 123 -13.17 11.02 0.41
CA ALA A 123 -14.39 10.55 1.07
C ALA A 123 -14.64 11.28 2.39
N TYR A 124 -13.58 11.52 3.18
CA TYR A 124 -13.66 12.33 4.40
C TYR A 124 -14.11 13.77 4.09
N GLU A 125 -13.53 14.41 3.08
CA GLU A 125 -13.91 15.79 2.71
C GLU A 125 -15.35 15.87 2.19
N TYR A 126 -15.82 14.87 1.45
CA TYR A 126 -17.24 14.76 1.09
C TYR A 126 -18.13 14.64 2.33
N LYS A 127 -17.79 13.75 3.27
CA LYS A 127 -18.54 13.61 4.52
C LYS A 127 -18.58 14.94 5.29
N ARG A 128 -17.45 15.64 5.41
CA ARG A 128 -17.34 16.94 6.08
C ARG A 128 -18.27 17.98 5.44
N LEU A 129 -18.22 18.10 4.11
CA LEU A 129 -19.04 19.04 3.35
C LEU A 129 -20.54 18.73 3.50
N LEU A 130 -20.93 17.47 3.33
CA LEU A 130 -22.31 17.02 3.47
C LEU A 130 -22.85 17.28 4.88
N THR A 131 -22.06 16.95 5.92
CA THR A 131 -22.41 17.26 7.32
C THR A 131 -22.59 18.76 7.53
N GLN A 132 -21.68 19.59 7.02
CA GLN A 132 -21.76 21.04 7.17
C GLN A 132 -23.06 21.61 6.59
N TYR A 133 -23.44 21.16 5.38
CA TYR A 133 -24.67 21.63 4.75
C TYR A 133 -25.93 21.07 5.40
N ALA A 134 -25.91 19.81 5.85
CA ALA A 134 -27.03 19.24 6.60
C ALA A 134 -27.34 20.05 7.87
N ILE A 135 -26.33 20.47 8.61
CA ILE A 135 -26.49 21.36 9.78
C ILE A 135 -27.09 22.71 9.37
N LYS A 136 -26.60 23.31 8.28
CA LYS A 136 -27.06 24.63 7.82
C LYS A 136 -28.50 24.63 7.30
N THR A 137 -28.94 23.54 6.67
CA THR A 137 -30.25 23.45 6.02
C THR A 137 -31.29 22.70 6.86
N GLY A 138 -30.89 22.09 7.97
CA GLY A 138 -31.76 21.29 8.83
C GLY A 138 -32.02 19.88 8.31
N ALA A 139 -31.17 19.35 7.42
CA ALA A 139 -31.29 17.98 6.96
C ALA A 139 -30.88 16.97 8.06
N PRO A 140 -31.48 15.77 8.11
CA PRO A 140 -31.13 14.76 9.11
C PRO A 140 -29.67 14.29 8.99
N LEU A 141 -28.94 14.32 10.11
CA LEU A 141 -27.51 13.95 10.15
C LEU A 141 -27.27 12.44 9.96
N ASP A 142 -28.24 11.62 10.34
CA ASP A 142 -28.25 10.17 10.16
C ASP A 142 -28.37 9.76 8.67
N PHE A 143 -28.80 10.67 7.80
CA PHE A 143 -28.82 10.45 6.35
C PHE A 143 -27.46 10.72 5.68
N VAL A 144 -26.55 11.49 6.29
CA VAL A 144 -25.23 11.82 5.71
C VAL A 144 -24.38 10.58 5.36
N PRO A 145 -24.30 9.53 6.19
CA PRO A 145 -23.48 8.35 5.90
C PRO A 145 -23.80 7.64 4.57
N VAL A 146 -25.01 7.81 4.03
CA VAL A 146 -25.44 7.18 2.77
C VAL A 146 -25.53 8.16 1.59
N GLN A 147 -25.15 9.43 1.75
CA GLN A 147 -25.25 10.40 0.65
C GLN A 147 -24.09 10.30 -0.34
N GLY A 148 -22.91 9.88 0.11
CA GLY A 148 -21.70 9.74 -0.71
C GLY A 148 -21.61 8.37 -1.40
N HIS A 149 -22.54 8.04 -2.29
CA HIS A 149 -22.52 6.77 -3.03
C HIS A 149 -21.36 6.69 -4.02
N ASP A 150 -20.61 5.59 -3.98
CA ASP A 150 -19.51 5.33 -4.90
C ASP A 150 -19.99 4.60 -6.18
N PHE A 151 -19.99 5.32 -7.30
CA PHE A 151 -20.27 4.78 -8.64
C PHE A 151 -19.02 4.71 -9.54
N SER A 152 -17.83 4.86 -8.96
CA SER A 152 -16.57 5.03 -9.68
C SER A 152 -16.06 3.74 -10.33
N SER A 153 -16.48 2.56 -9.86
CA SER A 153 -15.95 1.25 -10.26
C SER A 153 -15.74 1.05 -11.76
N ARG A 154 -16.70 1.48 -12.60
CA ARG A 154 -16.64 1.36 -14.08
C ARG A 154 -15.59 2.27 -14.75
N GLY A 155 -15.06 3.26 -14.03
CA GLY A 155 -14.04 4.20 -14.47
C GLY A 155 -12.64 3.89 -13.95
N MET A 156 -12.48 2.79 -13.21
CA MET A 156 -11.21 2.39 -12.60
C MET A 156 -10.43 1.45 -13.53
N SER A 157 -9.12 1.31 -13.29
CA SER A 157 -8.22 0.57 -14.18
C SER A 157 -8.34 -0.96 -14.06
N GLY A 158 -9.17 -1.45 -13.15
CA GLY A 158 -9.44 -2.87 -12.93
C GLY A 158 -10.16 -3.11 -11.60
N ILE A 159 -10.50 -4.36 -11.30
CA ILE A 159 -11.27 -4.70 -10.09
C ILE A 159 -10.49 -4.45 -8.79
N TYR A 160 -9.18 -4.71 -8.80
CA TYR A 160 -8.29 -4.41 -7.66
C TYR A 160 -8.20 -2.91 -7.41
N ASP A 161 -8.00 -2.16 -8.50
CA ASP A 161 -7.95 -0.70 -8.49
C ASP A 161 -9.27 -0.06 -8.02
N ALA A 162 -10.40 -0.72 -8.30
CA ALA A 162 -11.74 -0.29 -7.87
C ALA A 162 -12.05 -0.59 -6.39
N ALA A 163 -11.27 -1.44 -5.74
CA ALA A 163 -11.44 -1.78 -4.32
C ALA A 163 -10.56 -0.93 -3.38
N GLN A 164 -9.74 -0.03 -3.94
CA GLN A 164 -8.74 0.80 -3.22
C GLN A 164 -9.22 2.19 -2.82
#